data_AF-A0A450UN63-F1
#
_entry.id   AF-A0A450UN63-F1
#
_cell.length_a   1.000
_cell.length_b   1.000
_cell.length_c   1.000
_cell.angle_alpha   90.00
_cell.angle_beta   90.00
_cell.angle_gamma   90.00
#
_symmetry.space_group_name_H-M   'P 1'
#
loop_
_entity.id
_entity.type
_entity.pdbx_description
1 polymer ?
#
loop_
_entity_poly.entity_id
_entity_poly.type
_entity_poly.pdbx_seq_one_letter_code
_entity_poly.pdbx_strand_id
1 'polypeptide(L)' 'MAQFPRDETGILGLAQEIVDGLAANRSTYPAPPVSTEDLNAATADCIAARDAVQAAKSALEQAVSAKQQAFDGLEDKEK' A
#
# COMPACT_ATOMS: atom_id res chain seq x y z
N MET A 1 -13.29 -20.97 12.30
CA MET A 1 -11.83 -20.80 12.05
C MET A 1 -11.63 -19.37 11.58
N ALA A 2 -10.73 -18.61 12.20
CA ALA A 2 -10.42 -17.26 11.73
C ALA A 2 -9.78 -17.37 10.33
N GLN A 3 -10.41 -16.78 9.33
CA GLN A 3 -9.88 -16.75 7.98
C GLN A 3 -8.89 -15.59 7.86
N PHE A 4 -7.73 -15.85 7.25
CA PHE A 4 -6.73 -14.82 7.06
C PHE A 4 -7.32 -13.69 6.19
N PRO A 5 -7.23 -12.42 6.62
CA PRO A 5 -7.77 -11.29 5.86
C PRO A 5 -7.09 -11.21 4.49
N ARG A 6 -7.86 -10.92 3.44
CA ARG A 6 -7.34 -10.72 2.08
C ARG A 6 -7.34 -9.25 1.66
N ASP A 7 -8.03 -8.40 2.41
CA ASP A 7 -8.08 -6.97 2.20
C ASP A 7 -6.79 -6.32 2.70
N GLU A 8 -6.21 -5.39 1.93
CA GLU A 8 -4.96 -4.68 2.29
C GLU A 8 -4.99 -4.12 3.71
N THR A 9 -6.08 -3.47 4.09
CA THR A 9 -6.24 -2.89 5.44
C THR A 9 -6.29 -3.98 6.51
N GLY A 10 -6.89 -5.13 6.22
CA GLY A 10 -6.95 -6.26 7.13
C GLY A 10 -5.61 -6.97 7.28
N ILE A 11 -4.83 -7.07 6.20
CA ILE A 11 -3.48 -7.66 6.21
C ILE A 11 -2.53 -6.75 7.00
N LEU A 12 -2.52 -5.44 6.71
CA LEU A 12 -1.67 -4.47 7.42
C LEU A 12 -2.06 -4.35 8.90
N GLY A 13 -3.36 -4.30 9.20
CA GLY A 13 -3.86 -4.26 10.57
C GLY A 13 -3.47 -5.52 11.35
N LEU A 14 -3.61 -6.70 10.75
CA LEU A 14 -3.17 -7.95 11.37
C LEU A 14 -1.66 -7.99 11.58
N ALA A 15 -0.86 -7.52 10.62
CA ALA A 15 0.60 -7.45 10.78
C ALA A 15 1.01 -6.56 11.96
N GLN A 16 0.37 -5.39 12.10
CA GLN A 16 0.60 -4.48 13.22
C GLN A 16 0.23 -5.13 14.56
N GLU A 17 -0.96 -5.73 14.67
CA GLU A 17 -1.42 -6.44 15.87
C GLU A 17 -0.48 -7.60 16.25
N ILE A 18 0.06 -8.33 15.26
CA ILE A 18 1.03 -9.40 15.50
C ILE A 18 2.34 -8.80 16.05
N VAL A 19 2.85 -7.72 15.47
CA VAL A 19 4.08 -7.06 15.94
C VAL A 19 3.92 -6.57 17.38
N ASP A 20 2.82 -5.89 17.67
CA ASP A 20 2.54 -5.36 19.01
C ASP A 20 2.34 -6.48 20.03
N GLY A 21 1.61 -7.54 19.65
CA GLY A 21 1.42 -8.72 20.49
C GLY A 21 2.73 -9.45 20.81
N LEU A 22 3.61 -9.60 19.82
CA LEU A 22 4.91 -10.25 19.97
C LEU A 22 5.87 -9.40 20.82
N ALA A 23 5.85 -8.07 20.65
CA ALA A 23 6.64 -7.14 21.44
C ALA A 23 6.19 -7.12 22.91
N ALA A 24 4.87 -7.13 23.17
CA ALA A 24 4.31 -7.13 24.51
C ALA A 24 4.53 -8.47 25.25
N ASN A 25 4.59 -9.58 24.52
CA ASN A 25 4.73 -10.93 25.08
C ASN A 25 6.12 -11.55 24.86
N ARG A 26 7.17 -10.71 24.86
CA ARG A 26 8.56 -11.13 24.62
C ARG A 26 9.06 -12.24 25.56
N SER A 27 8.56 -12.25 26.81
CA SER A 27 8.89 -13.29 27.81
C SER A 27 8.19 -14.63 27.53
N THR A 28 7.05 -14.62 26.84
CA THR A 28 6.29 -15.82 26.47
C THR A 28 6.82 -16.44 25.17
N TYR A 29 7.36 -15.61 24.28
CA TYR A 29 7.92 -16.02 22.99
C TYR A 29 9.40 -15.63 22.87
N PRO A 30 10.32 -16.37 23.51
CA PRO A 30 11.75 -16.03 23.51
C PRO A 30 12.45 -16.27 22.16
N ALA A 31 11.87 -17.09 21.27
CA ALA A 31 12.38 -17.36 19.92
C ALA A 31 11.20 -17.50 18.95
N PRO A 32 10.56 -16.38 18.56
CA PRO A 32 9.48 -16.44 17.60
C PRO A 32 10.03 -16.84 16.21
N PRO A 33 9.25 -17.60 15.42
CA PRO A 33 9.66 -18.04 14.08
C PRO A 33 9.74 -16.89 13.07
N VAL A 34 9.14 -15.75 13.36
CA VAL A 34 9.24 -14.52 12.56
C VAL A 34 9.52 -13.36 13.50
N SER A 35 10.52 -12.55 13.18
CA SER A 35 10.89 -11.38 13.97
C SER A 35 9.92 -10.23 13.70
N THR A 36 9.71 -9.38 14.70
CA THR A 36 8.94 -8.13 14.53
C THR A 36 9.54 -7.22 13.45
N GLU A 37 10.86 -7.28 13.27
CA GLU A 37 11.59 -6.53 12.23
C GLU A 37 11.23 -7.00 10.82
N ASP A 38 11.21 -8.32 10.58
CA ASP A 38 10.81 -8.88 9.29
C ASP A 38 9.34 -8.54 8.95
N LEU A 39 8.45 -8.61 9.94
CA LEU A 39 7.04 -8.25 9.74
C LEU A 39 6.88 -6.75 9.41
N ASN A 40 7.61 -5.87 10.11
CA ASN A 40 7.60 -4.45 9.83
C ASN A 40 8.17 -4.13 8.45
N ALA A 41 9.24 -4.80 8.03
CA ALA A 41 9.81 -4.65 6.69
C ALA A 41 8.80 -5.04 5.60
N ALA A 42 8.15 -6.21 5.74
CA ALA A 42 7.12 -6.66 4.80
C ALA A 42 5.90 -5.71 4.76
N THR A 43 5.52 -5.15 5.91
CA THR A 43 4.45 -4.14 6.01
C THR A 43 4.82 -2.85 5.28
N ALA A 44 6.05 -2.37 5.47
CA ALA A 44 6.57 -1.19 4.79
C ALA A 44 6.65 -1.38 3.26
N ASP A 45 7.10 -2.54 2.80
CA ASP A 45 7.13 -2.88 1.37
C ASP A 45 5.73 -2.87 0.75
N CYS A 46 4.73 -3.40 1.48
CA CYS A 46 3.34 -3.39 1.03
C CYS A 46 2.78 -1.97 0.91
N ILE A 47 3.06 -1.10 1.89
CA ILE A 47 2.68 0.31 1.86
C ILE A 47 3.38 1.02 0.68
N ALA A 48 4.67 0.80 0.48
CA ALA A 48 5.42 1.40 -0.62
C ALA A 48 4.87 0.98 -1.99
N ALA A 49 4.51 -0.30 -2.15
CA ALA A 49 3.88 -0.79 -3.38
C ALA A 49 2.52 -0.11 -3.63
N ARG A 50 1.70 0.07 -2.59
CA ARG A 50 0.42 0.79 -2.68
C ARG A 50 0.62 2.25 -3.08
N ASP A 51 1.57 2.94 -2.45
CA ASP A 51 1.88 4.34 -2.76
C ASP A 51 2.42 4.49 -4.19
N ALA A 52 3.21 3.53 -4.68
CA ALA A 52 3.66 3.51 -6.07
C ALA A 52 2.49 3.37 -7.07
N VAL A 53 1.50 2.52 -6.77
CA VAL A 53 0.28 2.41 -7.58
C VAL A 53 -0.50 3.71 -7.58
N GLN A 54 -0.63 4.36 -6.42
CA GLN A 54 -1.34 5.64 -6.31
C GLN A 54 -0.62 6.75 -7.10
N ALA A 55 0.71 6.81 -7.03
CA ALA A 55 1.51 7.73 -7.82
C ALA A 55 1.35 7.50 -9.33
N ALA A 56 1.36 6.24 -9.78
CA ALA A 56 1.13 5.89 -11.17
C ALA A 56 -0.26 6.29 -11.67
N LYS A 57 -1.30 6.10 -10.84
CA LYS A 57 -2.67 6.56 -11.16
C LYS A 57 -2.72 8.08 -11.30
N SER A 58 -2.11 8.82 -10.37
CA SER A 58 -2.07 10.28 -10.44
C SER A 58 -1.35 10.77 -11.70
N ALA A 59 -0.22 10.14 -12.06
CA ALA A 59 0.50 10.47 -13.30
C ALA A 59 -0.34 10.18 -14.55
N LEU A 60 -1.11 9.08 -14.57
CA LEU A 60 -2.03 8.75 -15.65
C LEU A 60 -3.12 9.81 -15.79
N GLU A 61 -3.75 10.22 -14.68
CA GLU A 61 -4.80 11.25 -14.69
C GLU A 61 -4.28 12.59 -15.20
N GLN A 62 -3.05 12.97 -14.82
CA GLN A 62 -2.39 14.17 -15.35
C GLN A 62 -2.14 14.06 -16.86
N ALA A 63 -1.64 12.92 -17.33
CA ALA A 63 -1.39 12.69 -18.75
C ALA A 63 -2.68 12.71 -19.58
N VAL A 64 -3.76 12.13 -19.06
CA VAL A 64 -5.09 12.17 -19.69
C VAL A 64 -5.61 13.60 -19.76
N SER A 65 -5.46 14.38 -18.68
CA SER A 65 -5.87 15.78 -18.65
C SER A 65 -5.11 16.62 -19.66
N ALA A 66 -3.78 16.47 -19.73
CA ALA A 66 -2.94 17.17 -20.70
C ALA A 66 -3.30 16.79 -22.15
N LYS A 67 -3.60 15.51 -22.40
CA LYS A 67 -4.14 15.06 -23.69
C LYS A 67 -5.43 15.79 -24.00
N GLN A 68 -6.40 15.78 -23.09
CA GLN A 68 -7.70 16.42 -23.32
C GLN A 68 -7.54 17.91 -23.65
N GLN A 69 -6.71 18.64 -22.90
CA GLN A 69 -6.41 20.05 -23.19
C GLN A 69 -5.79 20.27 -24.58
N ALA A 70 -4.95 19.35 -25.05
CA ALA A 70 -4.40 19.43 -26.40
C ALA A 70 -5.46 19.18 -27.48
N PHE A 71 -6.42 18.28 -27.24
CA PHE A 71 -7.56 18.08 -28.13
C PHE A 71 -8.48 19.30 -28.14
N ASP A 72 -8.82 19.85 -26.98
CA ASP A 72 -9.63 21.08 -26.86
C ASP A 72 -8.96 22.24 -27.62
N GLY A 73 -7.63 22.38 -27.50
CA GLY A 73 -6.86 23.39 -28.23
C GLY A 73 -6.75 23.16 -29.74
N LEU A 74 -6.92 21.92 -30.21
CA LEU A 74 -7.05 21.63 -31.65
C LEU A 74 -8.45 21.96 -32.14
N GLU A 75 -9.49 21.60 -31.39
CA GLU A 75 -10.87 21.91 -31.72
C GLU A 75 -11.14 23.43 -31.79
N ASP A 76 -10.51 24.22 -30.92
CA ASP A 76 -10.60 25.69 -30.95
C ASP A 76 -9.97 26.31 -32.20
N LYS A 77 -8.91 25.69 -32.75
CA LYS A 77 -8.20 26.16 -33.94
C LYS A 77 -8.89 25.80 -35.26
N GLU A 78 -9.72 24.76 -35.25
CA GLU A 78 -10.46 24.26 -36.42
C GLU A 78 -11.86 24.92 -36.55
N LYS A 79 -12.20 25.84 -35.63
CA LYS A 79 -13.42 26.66 -35.64
C LYS A 79 -13.20 28.03 -36.28
#